data_AF-A0A8H9WSJ9-F1
#
_entry.id   AF-A0A8H9WSJ9-F1
#
_cell.length_a   1.000
_cell.length_b   1.000
_cell.length_c   1.000
_cell.angle_alpha   90.00
_cell.angle_beta   90.00
_cell.angle_gamma   90.00
#
_symmetry.space_group_name_H-M   'P 1'
#
loop_
_entity.id
_entity.type
_entity.pdbx_description
1 polymer ?
#
loop_
_entity_poly.entity_id
_entity_poly.type
_entity_poly.pdbx_seq_one_letter_code
_entity_poly.pdbx_strand_id
1 'polypeptide(L)'
;MSNMKCETVREWVPDYVSGRLARLDDTSVRSHLKACDECRAEVELARLIFESRVDVPDGLANRVRDAVRYDRRSVSRPWWGITAAAVAALALGIGFSSDRPEQSESAIPGYAYELDDENLWLSDDGLIAGAPALDALSDEALLQFLDELDVGGAGGSA
;
A
#
# COMPACT_ATOMS: atom_id res chain seq x y z
N MET A 1 10.20 -38.67 16.75
CA MET A 1 9.53 -37.50 17.36
C MET A 1 10.20 -36.27 16.78
N SER A 2 9.53 -35.56 15.89
CA SER A 2 10.07 -34.31 15.34
C SER A 2 10.10 -33.28 16.47
N ASN A 3 11.29 -32.82 16.87
CA ASN A 3 11.50 -31.89 17.99
C ASN A 3 11.05 -30.44 17.66
N MET A 4 10.14 -30.29 16.71
CA MET A 4 9.61 -29.01 16.28
C MET A 4 8.29 -28.77 16.99
N LYS A 5 8.14 -27.59 17.59
CA LYS A 5 6.93 -27.19 18.31
C LYS A 5 5.81 -26.87 17.33
N CYS A 6 4.56 -27.09 17.74
CA CYS A 6 3.39 -26.81 16.91
C CYS A 6 3.35 -25.32 16.52
N GLU A 7 3.66 -24.41 17.44
CA GLU A 7 3.66 -22.96 17.22
C GLU A 7 4.54 -22.56 16.02
N THR A 8 5.76 -23.10 15.95
CA THR A 8 6.68 -22.86 14.83
C THR A 8 6.13 -23.38 13.52
N VAL A 9 5.43 -24.52 13.54
CA VAL A 9 4.78 -25.05 12.34
C VAL A 9 3.66 -24.11 11.89
N ARG A 10 2.82 -23.61 12.81
CA ARG A 10 1.71 -22.69 12.51
C ARG A 10 2.19 -21.43 11.80
N GLU A 11 3.29 -20.84 12.29
CA GLU A 11 3.91 -19.67 11.67
C GLU A 11 4.35 -19.94 10.23
N TRP A 12 4.77 -21.17 9.94
CA TRP A 12 5.26 -21.57 8.62
C TRP A 12 4.17 -22.11 7.70
N VAL A 13 2.94 -22.35 8.17
CA VAL A 13 1.84 -22.88 7.37
C VAL A 13 1.59 -22.05 6.09
N PRO A 14 1.53 -20.70 6.12
CA PRO A 14 1.26 -19.92 4.90
C PRO A 14 2.33 -20.09 3.83
N ASP A 15 3.61 -20.09 4.22
CA ASP A 15 4.73 -20.26 3.30
C ASP A 15 4.93 -21.71 2.86
N TYR A 16 4.57 -22.67 3.71
CA TYR A 16 4.53 -24.09 3.38
C TYR A 16 3.47 -24.37 2.32
N VAL A 17 2.24 -23.90 2.51
CA VAL A 17 1.12 -24.11 1.57
C VAL A 17 1.36 -23.38 0.24
N SER A 18 1.96 -22.20 0.27
CA SER A 18 2.31 -21.45 -0.94
C SER A 18 3.60 -21.93 -1.64
N GLY A 19 4.28 -22.93 -1.08
CA GLY A 19 5.51 -23.50 -1.66
C GLY A 19 6.73 -22.57 -1.60
N ARG A 20 6.72 -21.57 -0.71
CA ARG A 20 7.80 -20.58 -0.55
C ARG A 20 8.80 -20.91 0.57
N LEU A 21 8.50 -21.92 1.38
CA LEU A 21 9.38 -22.35 2.47
C LEU A 21 10.72 -22.90 1.94
N ALA A 22 11.82 -22.62 2.63
CA ALA A 22 13.12 -23.19 2.28
C ALA A 22 13.11 -24.72 2.45
N ARG A 23 13.97 -25.43 1.69
CA ARG A 23 13.95 -26.91 1.62
C ARG A 23 14.17 -27.60 2.98
N LEU A 24 15.04 -27.04 3.82
CA LEU A 24 15.32 -27.56 5.16
C LEU A 24 14.09 -27.42 6.08
N ASP A 25 13.38 -26.31 5.96
CA ASP A 25 12.18 -26.01 6.74
C ASP A 25 11.00 -26.88 6.27
N ASP A 26 10.84 -27.06 4.95
CA ASP A 26 9.80 -27.93 4.36
C ASP A 26 9.93 -29.39 4.85
N THR A 27 11.16 -29.89 4.91
CA THR A 27 11.43 -31.25 5.42
C THR A 27 11.04 -31.38 6.88
N SER A 28 11.32 -30.34 7.68
CA SER A 28 11.04 -30.31 9.11
C SER A 28 9.53 -30.25 9.38
N VAL A 29 8.81 -29.39 8.66
CA VAL A 29 7.34 -29.31 8.71
C VAL A 29 6.72 -30.66 8.29
N ARG A 30 7.16 -31.24 7.17
CA ARG A 30 6.65 -32.54 6.71
C ARG A 30 6.91 -33.66 7.72
N SER A 31 8.03 -33.63 8.42
CA SER A 31 8.33 -34.57 9.50
C SER A 31 7.40 -34.37 10.70
N HIS A 32 7.03 -33.14 11.04
CA HIS A 32 6.09 -32.84 12.12
C HIS A 32 4.66 -33.29 11.76
N LEU A 33 4.18 -32.99 10.54
CA LEU A 33 2.83 -33.36 10.08
C LEU A 33 2.55 -34.87 10.09
N LYS A 34 3.60 -35.70 9.95
CA LYS A 34 3.48 -37.17 10.10
C LYS A 34 3.08 -37.60 11.51
N ALA A 35 3.34 -36.78 12.53
CA ALA A 35 3.16 -37.13 13.93
C ALA A 35 2.11 -36.27 14.67
N CYS A 36 1.65 -35.17 14.08
CA CYS A 36 0.72 -34.24 14.71
C CYS A 36 -0.56 -34.06 13.87
N ASP A 37 -1.69 -34.46 14.43
CA ASP A 37 -2.99 -34.44 13.74
C ASP A 37 -3.58 -33.02 13.68
N GLU A 38 -3.37 -32.22 14.72
CA GLU A 38 -3.80 -30.82 14.80
C GLU A 38 -3.16 -29.97 13.70
N CYS A 39 -1.83 -30.03 13.58
CA CYS A 39 -1.12 -29.29 12.52
C CYS A 39 -1.47 -29.81 11.11
N ARG A 40 -1.88 -31.07 10.94
CA ARG A 40 -2.41 -31.55 9.64
C ARG A 40 -3.75 -30.88 9.31
N ALA A 41 -4.65 -30.78 10.28
CA ALA A 41 -5.94 -30.12 10.08
C ALA A 41 -5.77 -28.63 9.74
N GLU A 42 -4.84 -27.94 10.39
CA GLU A 42 -4.52 -26.54 10.09
C GLU A 42 -3.94 -26.34 8.68
N VAL A 43 -2.98 -27.19 8.28
CA VAL A 43 -2.42 -27.16 6.92
C VAL A 43 -3.50 -27.42 5.87
N GLU A 44 -4.42 -28.34 6.15
CA GLU A 44 -5.53 -28.64 5.23
C GLU A 44 -6.48 -27.45 5.09
N LEU A 45 -6.85 -26.81 6.20
CA LEU A 45 -7.65 -25.58 6.16
C LEU A 45 -6.93 -24.47 5.36
N ALA A 46 -5.64 -24.29 5.59
CA ALA A 46 -4.85 -23.30 4.89
C ALA A 46 -4.74 -23.59 3.38
N ARG A 47 -4.67 -24.88 2.97
CA ARG A 47 -4.72 -25.28 1.55
C ARG A 47 -6.04 -24.89 0.91
N LEU A 48 -7.17 -25.21 1.54
CA LEU A 48 -8.49 -24.85 1.01
C LEU A 48 -8.61 -23.33 0.80
N ILE A 49 -8.15 -22.54 1.77
CA ILE A 49 -8.13 -21.08 1.66
C ILE A 49 -7.23 -20.63 0.50
N PHE A 50 -6.04 -21.22 0.37
CA PHE A 50 -5.10 -20.87 -0.70
C PHE A 50 -5.63 -21.22 -2.10
N GLU A 51 -6.24 -22.38 -2.26
CA GLU A 51 -6.83 -22.86 -3.52
C GLU A 51 -8.07 -22.05 -3.94
N SER A 52 -8.80 -21.46 -2.99
CA SER A 52 -9.94 -20.58 -3.28
C SER A 52 -9.56 -19.20 -3.84
N ARG A 53 -8.26 -18.87 -3.89
CA ARG A 53 -7.81 -17.57 -4.39
C ARG A 53 -8.05 -17.46 -5.89
N VAL A 54 -8.51 -16.30 -6.32
CA VAL A 54 -8.67 -15.98 -7.74
C VAL A 54 -7.29 -15.88 -8.39
N ASP A 55 -7.16 -16.44 -9.59
CA ASP A 55 -5.95 -16.31 -10.38
C ASP A 55 -5.63 -14.85 -10.66
N VAL A 56 -4.34 -14.51 -10.62
CA VAL A 56 -3.88 -13.16 -10.89
C VAL A 56 -4.12 -12.86 -12.39
N PRO A 57 -4.89 -11.80 -12.74
CA PRO A 57 -5.13 -11.45 -14.12
C PRO A 57 -3.84 -11.16 -14.88
N ASP A 58 -3.79 -11.58 -16.15
CA ASP A 58 -2.66 -11.35 -17.02
C ASP A 58 -2.29 -9.86 -17.08
N GLY A 59 -0.99 -9.58 -16.99
CA GLY A 59 -0.45 -8.23 -17.07
C GLY A 59 -0.72 -7.34 -15.83
N LEU A 60 -1.41 -7.81 -14.79
CA LEU A 60 -1.63 -7.02 -13.56
C LEU A 60 -0.31 -6.54 -12.96
N ALA A 61 0.69 -7.42 -12.85
CA ALA A 61 2.00 -7.07 -12.31
C ALA A 61 2.69 -5.95 -13.10
N ASN A 62 2.52 -5.91 -14.42
CA ASN A 62 3.08 -4.85 -15.26
C ASN A 62 2.32 -3.53 -15.06
N ARG A 63 0.97 -3.58 -15.04
CA ARG A 63 0.14 -2.40 -14.77
C ARG A 63 0.46 -1.75 -13.42
N VAL A 64 0.63 -2.56 -12.37
CA VAL A 64 1.02 -2.06 -11.04
C VAL A 64 2.40 -1.42 -11.07
N ARG A 65 3.40 -2.07 -11.69
CA ARG A 65 4.75 -1.51 -11.82
C ARG A 65 4.76 -0.19 -12.58
N ASP A 66 3.97 -0.09 -13.64
CA ASP A 66 3.88 1.12 -14.46
C ASP A 66 3.18 2.25 -13.71
N ALA A 67 2.10 1.95 -12.97
CA ALA A 67 1.43 2.93 -12.11
C ALA A 67 2.39 3.49 -11.04
N VAL A 68 3.12 2.62 -10.33
CA VAL A 68 4.10 3.03 -9.31
C VAL A 68 5.24 3.87 -9.92
N ARG A 69 5.69 3.55 -11.14
CA ARG A 69 6.72 4.33 -11.84
C ARG A 69 6.21 5.67 -12.34
N TYR A 70 4.97 5.72 -12.82
CA TYR A 70 4.33 6.95 -13.30
C TYR A 70 4.20 7.96 -12.17
N ASP A 71 3.72 7.51 -11.01
CA ASP A 71 3.59 8.33 -9.81
C ASP A 71 4.93 8.99 -9.42
N ARG A 72 6.00 8.19 -9.40
CA ARG A 72 7.36 8.67 -9.10
C ARG A 72 7.96 9.62 -10.15
N ARG A 73 7.46 9.61 -11.38
CA ARG A 73 7.94 10.49 -12.47
C ARG A 73 7.17 11.80 -12.56
N SER A 74 6.02 11.92 -11.90
CA SER A 74 5.17 13.11 -11.99
C SER A 74 5.74 14.37 -11.31
N VAL A 75 6.84 14.24 -10.54
CA VAL A 75 7.40 15.35 -9.74
C VAL A 75 8.63 16.02 -10.34
N SER A 76 9.21 15.52 -11.44
CA SER A 76 10.38 16.20 -12.05
C SER A 76 9.98 17.24 -13.11
N ARG A 77 9.19 18.25 -12.72
CA ARG A 77 9.08 19.47 -13.53
C ARG A 77 10.35 20.30 -13.31
N PRO A 78 11.17 20.59 -14.34
CA PRO A 78 12.33 21.44 -14.18
C PRO A 78 11.84 22.86 -13.83
N TRP A 79 12.12 23.28 -12.59
CA TRP A 79 11.81 24.61 -12.05
C TRP A 79 12.23 25.75 -13.01
N TRP A 80 13.26 25.55 -13.82
CA TRP A 80 13.77 26.56 -14.77
C TRP A 80 12.81 26.92 -15.91
N GLY A 81 11.72 26.17 -16.13
CA GLY A 81 10.73 26.49 -17.17
C GLY A 81 9.71 27.57 -16.79
N ILE A 82 9.54 27.87 -15.49
CA ILE A 82 8.46 28.76 -15.01
C ILE A 82 8.83 30.24 -15.21
N THR A 83 10.12 30.59 -15.10
CA THR A 83 10.59 31.98 -15.24
C THR A 83 10.54 32.48 -16.68
N ALA A 84 10.89 31.65 -17.66
CA ALA A 84 10.87 32.08 -19.08
C ALA A 84 9.45 32.31 -19.61
N ALA A 85 8.50 31.45 -19.24
CA ALA A 85 7.11 31.57 -19.68
C ALA A 85 6.40 32.78 -19.04
N ALA A 86 6.64 33.06 -17.75
CA ALA A 86 6.09 34.23 -17.08
C ALA A 86 6.62 35.54 -17.67
N VAL A 87 7.93 35.60 -18.00
CA VAL A 87 8.54 36.78 -18.63
C VAL A 87 8.01 36.97 -20.07
N ALA A 88 7.84 35.89 -20.84
CA ALA A 88 7.27 35.96 -22.18
C ALA A 88 5.78 36.39 -22.15
N ALA A 89 4.98 35.89 -21.20
CA ALA A 89 3.58 36.27 -21.05
C ALA A 89 3.41 37.76 -20.65
N LEU A 90 4.29 38.27 -19.78
CA LEU A 90 4.35 39.69 -19.44
C LEU A 90 4.81 40.56 -20.62
N ALA A 91 5.80 40.10 -21.40
CA ALA A 91 6.29 40.82 -22.57
C ALA A 91 5.28 40.85 -23.74
N LEU A 92 4.46 39.80 -23.88
CA LEU A 92 3.40 39.71 -24.90
C LEU A 92 2.09 40.38 -24.46
N GLY A 93 2.02 40.93 -23.24
CA GLY A 93 0.87 41.72 -22.78
C GLY A 93 -0.42 40.90 -22.62
N ILE A 94 -0.32 39.59 -22.40
CA ILE A 94 -1.48 38.74 -22.14
C ILE A 94 -1.90 38.98 -20.69
N GLY A 95 -2.67 40.04 -20.48
CA GLY A 95 -3.30 40.33 -19.20
C GLY A 95 -4.16 39.14 -18.75
N PHE A 96 -4.06 38.83 -17.46
CA PHE A 96 -4.83 37.78 -16.79
C PHE A 96 -6.33 38.11 -16.87
N SER A 97 -6.97 37.75 -17.97
CA SER A 97 -8.42 37.54 -17.98
C SER A 97 -8.63 36.24 -17.24
N SER A 98 -9.21 36.32 -16.03
CA SER A 98 -9.84 35.17 -15.39
C SER A 98 -10.98 34.68 -16.26
N ASP A 99 -10.67 34.04 -17.38
CA ASP A 99 -11.56 33.05 -17.95
C ASP A 99 -11.38 31.83 -17.08
N ARG A 100 -12.31 31.67 -16.15
CA ARG A 100 -12.49 30.45 -15.37
C ARG A 100 -12.46 29.30 -16.37
N PRO A 101 -11.50 28.36 -16.33
CA PRO A 101 -11.55 27.24 -17.24
C PRO A 101 -12.87 26.54 -16.96
N GLU A 102 -13.79 26.60 -17.91
CA GLU A 102 -14.93 25.70 -17.92
C GLU A 102 -14.32 24.31 -17.80
N GLN A 103 -14.71 23.63 -16.73
CA GLN A 103 -14.32 22.26 -16.48
C GLN A 103 -14.70 21.49 -17.73
N SER A 104 -13.70 21.16 -18.54
CA SER A 104 -13.86 20.25 -19.66
C SER A 104 -14.34 18.95 -19.04
N GLU A 105 -15.64 18.71 -19.18
CA GLU A 105 -16.37 17.52 -18.77
C GLU A 105 -15.67 16.33 -19.44
N SER A 106 -14.73 15.77 -18.71
CA SER A 106 -14.03 14.57 -19.12
C SER A 106 -15.09 13.49 -19.19
N ALA A 107 -15.47 13.08 -20.39
CA ALA A 107 -16.50 12.07 -20.61
C ALA A 107 -16.09 10.80 -19.87
N ILE A 108 -16.63 10.62 -18.67
CA ILE A 108 -16.34 9.47 -17.84
C ILE A 108 -17.06 8.28 -18.48
N PRO A 109 -16.36 7.21 -18.89
CA PRO A 109 -17.00 6.08 -19.54
C PRO A 109 -18.01 5.44 -18.59
N GLY A 110 -19.19 5.08 -19.10
CA GLY A 110 -20.39 4.66 -18.34
C GLY A 110 -20.29 3.38 -17.49
N TYR A 111 -19.08 2.88 -17.21
CA TYR A 111 -18.83 1.93 -16.13
C TYR A 111 -18.38 2.64 -14.83
N ALA A 112 -18.10 3.94 -14.87
CA ALA A 112 -17.98 4.76 -13.68
C ALA A 112 -19.38 5.06 -13.17
N TYR A 113 -19.85 4.22 -12.27
CA TYR A 113 -21.02 4.52 -11.49
C TYR A 113 -20.70 5.77 -10.67
N GLU A 114 -21.55 6.81 -10.76
CA GLU A 114 -21.65 7.80 -9.69
C GLU A 114 -22.12 7.03 -8.46
N LEU A 115 -21.17 6.64 -7.61
CA LEU A 115 -21.48 6.26 -6.25
C LEU A 115 -21.85 7.57 -5.57
N ASP A 116 -23.10 7.70 -5.13
CA ASP A 116 -23.51 8.81 -4.25
C ASP A 116 -22.43 8.99 -3.19
N ASP A 117 -21.77 10.15 -3.23
CA ASP A 117 -20.59 10.55 -2.45
C ASP A 117 -20.85 10.60 -0.94
N GLU A 118 -22.01 10.13 -0.47
CA GLU A 118 -22.45 10.43 0.88
C GLU A 118 -22.03 9.40 1.93
N ASN A 119 -21.61 8.15 1.61
CA ASN A 119 -21.44 7.16 2.69
C ASN A 119 -20.55 5.91 2.48
N LEU A 120 -19.64 5.85 1.50
CA LEU A 120 -18.89 4.58 1.25
C LEU A 120 -17.45 4.53 1.72
N TRP A 121 -16.83 5.68 2.00
CA TRP A 121 -15.60 5.77 2.76
C TRP A 121 -15.84 6.84 3.81
N LEU A 122 -16.18 6.40 5.03
CA LEU A 122 -16.20 7.30 6.16
C LEU A 122 -14.85 7.99 6.17
N SER A 123 -14.84 9.32 6.16
CA SER A 123 -13.66 10.18 6.26
C SER A 123 -12.81 9.94 7.52
N ASP A 124 -13.12 8.88 8.26
CA ASP A 124 -12.61 8.45 9.56
C ASP A 124 -11.91 7.07 9.48
N ASP A 125 -11.68 6.54 8.28
CA ASP A 125 -10.95 5.28 8.06
C ASP A 125 -9.47 5.35 8.46
N GLY A 126 -8.98 6.55 8.79
CA GLY A 126 -7.69 6.71 9.47
C GLY A 126 -7.62 5.85 10.74
N LEU A 127 -8.69 5.81 11.54
CA LEU A 127 -8.72 5.01 12.77
C LEU A 127 -8.67 3.50 12.52
N ILE A 128 -9.27 3.03 11.41
CA ILE A 128 -9.27 1.60 11.03
C ILE A 128 -7.91 1.19 10.46
N ALA A 129 -7.24 2.10 9.73
CA ALA A 129 -5.90 1.90 9.19
C ALA A 129 -4.75 2.16 10.21
N GLY A 130 -5.07 2.54 11.45
CA GLY A 130 -4.08 2.86 12.49
C GLY A 130 -3.39 4.22 12.30
N ALA A 131 -4.01 5.14 11.56
CA ALA A 131 -3.57 6.52 11.49
C ALA A 131 -3.63 7.18 12.88
N PRO A 132 -2.55 7.87 13.30
CA PRO A 132 -2.52 8.52 14.60
C PRO A 132 -3.54 9.67 14.65
N ALA A 133 -4.35 9.73 15.70
CA ALA A 133 -5.29 10.83 15.94
C ALA A 133 -4.53 12.06 16.45
N LEU A 134 -4.05 12.90 15.54
CA LEU A 134 -3.24 14.09 15.86
C LEU A 134 -4.09 15.26 16.41
N ASP A 135 -5.37 15.31 16.07
CA ASP A 135 -6.27 16.42 16.45
C ASP A 135 -6.60 16.47 17.95
N ALA A 136 -6.34 15.38 18.68
CA ALA A 136 -6.55 15.30 20.13
C ALA A 136 -5.30 15.71 20.94
N LEU A 137 -4.18 15.97 20.27
CA LEU A 137 -2.93 16.40 20.91
C LEU A 137 -2.94 17.92 21.12
N SER A 138 -2.34 18.38 22.22
CA SER A 138 -2.05 19.81 22.38
C SER A 138 -0.90 20.22 21.47
N ASP A 139 -0.79 21.52 21.18
CA ASP A 139 0.28 22.05 20.32
C ASP A 139 1.68 21.70 20.84
N GLU A 140 1.86 21.63 22.16
CA GLU A 140 3.13 21.23 22.79
C GLU A 140 3.44 19.75 22.58
N ALA A 141 2.43 18.87 22.67
CA ALA A 141 2.58 17.45 22.43
C ALA A 141 2.86 17.16 20.95
N LEU A 142 2.24 17.93 20.05
CA LEU A 142 2.48 17.86 18.61
C LEU A 142 3.93 18.26 18.28
N LEU A 143 4.44 19.35 18.88
CA LEU A 143 5.82 19.80 18.70
C LEU A 143 6.84 18.78 19.22
N GLN A 144 6.57 18.16 20.37
CA GLN A 144 7.43 17.10 20.91
C GLN A 144 7.47 15.87 19.99
N PHE A 145 6.32 15.46 19.44
CA PHE A 145 6.25 14.34 18.50
C PHE A 145 7.05 14.60 17.21
N LEU A 146 7.03 15.83 16.70
CA LEU A 146 7.81 16.23 15.53
C LEU A 146 9.33 16.19 15.81
N ASP A 147 9.77 16.64 16.99
CA ASP A 147 11.19 16.57 17.40
C ASP A 147 11.67 15.11 17.52
N GLU A 148 10.85 14.22 18.08
CA GLU A 148 11.16 12.79 18.18
C GLU A 148 11.29 12.10 16.80
N LEU A 149 10.47 12.48 15.81
CA LEU A 149 10.54 11.93 14.45
C LEU A 149 11.77 12.42 13.68
N ASP A 150 12.14 13.69 13.82
CA ASP A 150 13.35 14.25 13.20
C ASP A 150 14.62 13.62 13.79
N VAL A 151 14.61 13.29 15.08
CA VAL A 151 15.72 12.59 15.76
C VAL A 151 15.76 11.09 15.43
N GLY A 152 14.60 10.45 15.22
CA GLY A 152 14.45 9.03 14.90
C GLY A 152 14.97 8.59 13.52
N GLY A 153 15.13 9.52 12.57
CA GLY A 153 15.65 9.24 11.22
C GLY A 153 17.11 8.76 11.15
N ALA A 154 17.88 8.90 12.24
CA ALA A 154 19.30 8.53 12.29
C ALA A 154 19.60 7.22 13.06
N GLY A 155 18.60 6.55 13.64
CA GLY A 155 18.81 5.48 14.63
C GLY A 155 18.36 4.06 14.25
N GLY A 156 17.92 3.80 13.00
CA GLY A 156 17.36 2.51 12.58
C GLY A 156 18.38 1.54 11.98
N SER A 157 19.36 1.06 12.74
CA SER A 157 20.13 -0.13 12.39
C SER A 157 20.42 -0.99 13.62
N ALA A 158 19.61 -2.03 13.80
CA ALA A 158 19.94 -3.27 14.51
C ALA A 158 19.04 -4.38 14.00
#